data_AF-A0A420M4A6-F1
#
_entry.id   AF-A0A420M4A6-F1
#
_cell.length_a   1.000
_cell.length_b   1.000
_cell.length_c   1.000
_cell.angle_alpha   90.00
_cell.angle_beta   90.00
_cell.angle_gamma   90.00
#
_symmetry.space_group_name_H-M   'P 1'
#
loop_
_entity.id
_entity.type
_entity.pdbx_description
1 polymer ?
#
loop_
_entity_poly.entity_id
_entity_poly.type
_entity_poly.pdbx_seq_one_letter_code
_entity_poly.pdbx_strand_id
1 'polypeptide(L)'
;MIQPKMIPRTMTPPKPFDLEGSWETVDLDWDFMHVRTLFGSIQNWPDLYKKMIVHLKPGYGYMEQVEIDWAPQCDDDSLPTDSALSQWASKLLDAMDQYGRPMRVNPEKTRQQLALAGFVDISETV
;
A
#
# COMPACT_ATOMS: atom_id res chain seq x y z
N MET A 1 9.51 14.16 15.03
CA MET A 1 8.78 12.89 15.20
C MET A 1 8.82 12.48 16.66
N ILE A 2 7.68 12.09 17.25
CA ILE A 2 7.64 11.48 18.58
C ILE A 2 7.66 9.97 18.34
N GLN A 3 8.75 9.30 18.72
CA GLN A 3 8.85 7.85 18.65
C GLN A 3 8.04 7.25 19.82
N PRO A 4 7.04 6.36 19.59
CA PRO A 4 6.30 5.72 20.67
C PRO A 4 7.23 4.97 21.63
N LYS A 5 6.93 4.97 22.93
CA LYS A 5 7.75 4.31 23.96
C LYS A 5 7.98 2.82 23.73
N MET A 6 7.12 2.17 22.94
CA MET A 6 7.18 0.74 22.65
C MET A 6 8.23 0.38 21.58
N ILE A 7 8.74 1.36 20.82
CA ILE A 7 9.79 1.07 19.85
C ILE A 7 11.12 0.95 20.60
N PRO A 8 11.86 -0.17 20.47
CA PRO A 8 13.16 -0.33 21.11
C PRO A 8 14.09 0.83 20.76
N ARG A 9 14.81 1.35 21.76
CA ARG A 9 15.77 2.45 21.55
C ARG A 9 16.95 2.07 20.66
N THR A 10 17.17 0.78 20.46
CA THR A 10 18.18 0.23 19.55
C THR A 10 17.76 0.28 18.09
N MET A 11 16.49 0.55 17.79
CA MET A 11 16.02 0.76 16.43
C MET A 11 16.48 2.14 15.95
N THR A 12 17.15 2.17 14.80
CA THR A 12 17.38 3.42 14.07
C THR A 12 16.04 4.07 13.77
N PRO A 13 15.81 5.34 14.18
CA PRO A 13 14.56 6.01 13.90
C PRO A 13 14.29 6.05 12.38
N PRO A 14 13.02 5.90 11.96
CA PRO A 14 12.68 6.04 10.55
C PRO A 14 13.06 7.44 10.07
N LYS A 15 13.82 7.51 8.98
CA LYS A 15 14.10 8.77 8.30
C LYS A 15 12.83 9.19 7.55
N PRO A 16 12.34 10.42 7.72
CA PRO A 16 11.26 10.91 6.86
C PRO A 16 11.75 10.90 5.41
N PHE A 17 10.98 10.30 4.53
CA PHE A 17 11.28 10.24 3.11
C PHE A 17 9.98 10.26 2.30
N ASP A 18 10.07 10.73 1.06
CA ASP A 18 8.97 10.72 0.10
C ASP A 18 9.04 9.43 -0.72
N LEU A 19 7.98 8.63 -0.67
CA LEU A 19 7.87 7.35 -1.39
C LEU A 19 7.85 7.55 -2.91
N GLU A 20 7.27 8.64 -3.41
CA GLU A 20 7.19 8.91 -4.85
C GLU A 20 8.45 9.62 -5.37
N GLY A 21 9.27 10.14 -4.46
CA GLY A 21 10.52 10.84 -4.75
C GLY A 21 11.70 9.94 -5.12
N SER A 22 12.92 10.50 -4.98
CA SER A 22 14.18 9.77 -5.21
C SER A 22 14.48 8.81 -4.06
N TRP A 23 14.86 7.58 -4.41
CA TRP A 23 15.26 6.54 -3.47
C TRP A 23 16.79 6.44 -3.30
N GLU A 24 17.58 7.37 -3.85
CA GLU A 24 19.06 7.34 -3.78
C GLU A 24 19.63 7.28 -2.35
N THR A 25 18.86 7.74 -1.36
CA THR A 25 19.26 7.75 0.07
C THR A 25 18.71 6.56 0.85
N VAL A 26 17.94 5.69 0.21
CA VAL A 26 17.39 4.46 0.78
C VAL A 26 18.45 3.39 0.62
N ASP A 27 18.78 2.71 1.72
CA ASP A 27 19.76 1.63 1.70
C ASP A 27 19.28 0.46 0.80
N LEU A 28 20.21 -0.35 0.29
CA LEU A 28 19.91 -1.55 -0.48
C LEU A 28 19.85 -2.79 0.44
N ASP A 29 19.47 -3.93 -0.15
CA ASP A 29 19.50 -5.26 0.47
C ASP A 29 18.61 -5.43 1.72
N TRP A 30 17.45 -4.76 1.74
CA TRP A 30 16.44 -4.97 2.78
C TRP A 30 15.91 -6.40 2.74
N ASP A 31 15.85 -7.05 3.91
CA ASP A 31 15.24 -8.37 4.05
C ASP A 31 13.71 -8.30 3.96
N PHE A 32 13.12 -7.17 4.37
CA PHE A 32 11.67 -7.01 4.44
C PHE A 32 11.25 -5.55 4.26
N MET A 33 10.22 -5.32 3.46
CA MET A 33 9.53 -4.03 3.32
C MET A 33 8.05 -4.19 3.63
N HIS A 34 7.54 -3.41 4.58
CA HIS A 34 6.13 -3.38 4.92
C HIS A 34 5.53 -2.04 4.52
N VAL A 35 4.46 -2.08 3.73
CA VAL A 35 3.63 -0.92 3.40
C VAL A 35 2.21 -1.16 3.88
N ARG A 36 1.61 -0.13 4.47
CA ARG A 36 0.26 -0.23 5.00
C ARG A 36 -0.50 1.06 4.80
N THR A 37 -1.76 0.93 4.39
CA THR A 37 -2.72 2.03 4.25
C THR A 37 -2.19 3.16 3.35
N LEU A 38 -1.64 2.81 2.19
CA LEU A 38 -1.09 3.75 1.22
C LEU A 38 -2.01 3.98 0.01
N PHE A 39 -3.10 3.23 -0.14
CA PHE A 39 -4.12 3.55 -1.15
C PHE A 39 -4.63 4.99 -0.96
N GLY A 40 -4.69 5.74 -2.07
CA GLY A 40 -4.93 7.20 -2.07
C GLY A 40 -3.71 8.08 -1.86
N SER A 41 -2.57 7.52 -1.43
CA SER A 41 -1.32 8.26 -1.18
C SER A 41 -0.26 8.08 -2.26
N ILE A 42 -0.44 7.14 -3.19
CA ILE A 42 0.49 6.85 -4.28
C ILE A 42 -0.22 7.04 -5.62
N GLN A 43 0.37 7.82 -6.54
CA GLN A 43 -0.12 8.00 -7.91
C GLN A 43 0.32 6.86 -8.82
N ASN A 44 1.57 6.41 -8.68
CA ASN A 44 2.16 5.41 -9.57
C ASN A 44 2.69 4.18 -8.80
N TRP A 45 1.78 3.27 -8.49
CA TRP A 45 2.11 1.98 -7.87
C TRP A 45 3.14 1.14 -8.65
N PRO A 46 3.03 0.99 -10.00
CA PRO A 46 4.07 0.29 -10.77
C PRO A 46 5.49 0.83 -10.60
N ASP A 47 5.66 2.15 -10.50
CA ASP A 47 6.96 2.76 -10.22
C ASP A 47 7.44 2.44 -8.80
N LEU A 48 6.56 2.57 -7.81
CA LEU A 48 6.88 2.22 -6.43
C LEU A 48 7.30 0.75 -6.28
N TYR A 49 6.57 -0.20 -6.89
CA TYR A 49 6.95 -1.62 -6.86
C TYR A 49 8.33 -1.88 -7.48
N LYS A 50 8.67 -1.20 -8.58
CA LYS A 50 10.00 -1.29 -9.20
C LYS A 50 11.10 -0.75 -8.28
N LYS A 51 10.83 0.34 -7.56
CA LYS A 51 11.77 0.87 -6.56
C LYS A 51 11.95 -0.11 -5.41
N MET A 52 10.85 -0.65 -4.88
CA MET A 52 10.88 -1.60 -3.76
C MET A 52 11.69 -2.85 -4.11
N ILE A 53 11.45 -3.48 -5.27
CA ILE A 53 12.16 -4.72 -5.63
C ILE A 53 13.66 -4.52 -5.83
N VAL A 54 14.09 -3.34 -6.31
CA VAL A 54 15.52 -3.01 -6.45
C VAL A 54 16.22 -2.90 -5.10
N HIS A 55 15.49 -2.46 -4.06
CA HIS A 55 16.06 -2.25 -2.73
C HIS A 55 15.89 -3.47 -1.81
N LEU A 56 15.11 -4.47 -2.24
CA LEU A 56 15.03 -5.75 -1.55
C LEU A 56 16.23 -6.63 -1.90
N LYS A 57 16.67 -7.45 -0.93
CA LYS A 57 17.72 -8.45 -1.16
C LYS A 57 17.28 -9.43 -2.26
N PRO A 58 18.03 -9.57 -3.37
CA PRO A 58 17.64 -10.45 -4.47
C PRO A 58 17.46 -11.91 -4.02
N GLY A 59 16.32 -12.52 -4.34
CA GLY A 59 16.02 -13.93 -4.06
C GLY A 59 15.66 -14.28 -2.61
N TYR A 60 15.74 -13.32 -1.67
CA TYR A 60 15.41 -13.54 -0.25
C TYR A 60 14.50 -12.48 0.37
N GLY A 61 14.49 -11.26 -0.18
CA GLY A 61 13.72 -10.16 0.38
C GLY A 61 12.23 -10.32 0.12
N TYR A 62 11.41 -9.88 1.09
CA TYR A 62 9.95 -9.93 1.01
C TYR A 62 9.33 -8.53 1.07
N MET A 63 8.19 -8.37 0.40
CA MET A 63 7.34 -7.19 0.51
C MET A 63 5.96 -7.62 1.02
N GLU A 64 5.46 -6.90 2.01
CA GLU A 64 4.08 -7.04 2.48
C GLU A 64 3.33 -5.72 2.28
N GLN A 65 2.16 -5.81 1.64
CA GLN A 65 1.25 -4.70 1.43
C GLN A 65 -0.09 -4.99 2.10
N VAL A 66 -0.48 -4.12 3.04
CA VAL A 66 -1.74 -4.24 3.78
C VAL A 66 -2.60 -3.01 3.52
N GLU A 67 -3.75 -3.21 2.89
CA GLU A 67 -4.65 -2.13 2.51
C GLU A 67 -6.05 -2.33 3.11
N ILE A 68 -6.80 -1.24 3.20
CA ILE A 68 -8.19 -1.24 3.66
C ILE A 68 -9.08 -1.10 2.43
N ASP A 69 -10.09 -1.96 2.32
CA ASP A 69 -11.18 -1.73 1.38
C ASP A 69 -12.12 -0.65 1.95
N TRP A 70 -12.24 0.44 1.20
CA TRP A 70 -13.09 1.58 1.55
C TRP A 70 -14.54 1.38 1.10
N ALA A 71 -14.84 0.29 0.39
CA ALA A 71 -16.21 -0.13 0.12
C ALA A 71 -16.85 -0.69 1.42
N PRO A 72 -17.85 -0.01 2.00
CA PRO A 72 -18.48 -0.47 3.24
C PRO A 72 -19.23 -1.79 3.00
N GLN A 73 -19.07 -2.75 3.91
CA GLN A 73 -19.75 -4.03 3.90
C GLN A 73 -20.28 -4.34 5.31
N CYS A 74 -21.37 -5.11 5.38
CA CYS A 74 -21.93 -5.63 6.62
C CYS A 74 -22.16 -7.14 6.46
N ASP A 75 -21.94 -7.89 7.53
CA ASP A 75 -22.05 -9.36 7.58
C ASP A 75 -23.48 -9.86 7.82
N ASP A 76 -24.40 -8.95 8.14
CA ASP A 76 -25.81 -9.22 8.46
C ASP A 76 -26.80 -8.56 7.48
N ASP A 77 -26.31 -8.10 6.33
CA ASP A 77 -27.09 -7.37 5.31
C ASP A 77 -27.76 -6.07 5.83
N SER A 78 -27.33 -5.54 6.98
CA SER A 78 -27.94 -4.33 7.58
C SER A 78 -27.59 -3.03 6.87
N LEU A 79 -26.70 -3.05 5.86
CA LEU A 79 -26.28 -1.87 5.12
C LEU A 79 -27.10 -1.70 3.83
N PRO A 80 -28.00 -0.71 3.75
CA PRO A 80 -28.68 -0.40 2.51
C PRO A 80 -27.67 0.08 1.46
N THR A 81 -27.84 -0.36 0.22
CA THR A 81 -26.99 0.04 -0.91
C THR A 81 -27.02 1.55 -1.17
N ASP A 82 -28.12 2.20 -0.82
CA ASP A 82 -28.35 3.65 -0.94
C ASP A 82 -28.09 4.41 0.38
N SER A 83 -27.49 3.76 1.39
CA SER A 83 -27.17 4.44 2.65
C SER A 83 -26.25 5.65 2.45
N ALA A 84 -26.32 6.61 3.37
CA ALA A 84 -25.42 7.77 3.33
C ALA A 84 -23.94 7.36 3.35
N LEU A 85 -23.60 6.27 4.05
CA LEU A 85 -22.25 5.72 4.11
C LEU A 85 -21.80 5.16 2.77
N SER A 86 -22.64 4.35 2.11
CA SER A 86 -22.36 3.80 0.76
C SER A 86 -22.20 4.92 -0.27
N GLN A 87 -23.07 5.94 -0.23
CA GLN A 87 -22.98 7.09 -1.11
C GLN A 87 -21.71 7.92 -0.88
N TRP A 88 -21.35 8.16 0.39
CA TRP A 88 -20.12 8.86 0.75
C TRP A 88 -18.89 8.11 0.23
N ALA A 89 -18.81 6.79 0.47
CA ALA A 89 -17.69 5.98 0.03
C ALA A 89 -17.56 5.96 -1.50
N SER A 90 -18.67 5.79 -2.23
CA SER A 90 -18.65 5.87 -3.70
C SER A 90 -18.12 7.21 -4.19
N LYS A 91 -18.62 8.32 -3.63
CA LYS A 91 -18.19 9.68 -4.03
C LYS A 91 -16.71 9.93 -3.73
N LEU A 92 -16.23 9.44 -2.58
CA LEU A 92 -14.81 9.52 -2.23
C LEU A 92 -13.96 8.76 -3.24
N LEU A 93 -14.31 7.50 -3.53
CA LEU A 93 -13.54 6.68 -4.48
C LEU A 93 -13.54 7.29 -5.89
N ASP A 94 -14.68 7.78 -6.36
CA ASP A 94 -14.79 8.44 -7.67
C ASP A 94 -13.96 9.73 -7.75
N ALA A 95 -13.93 10.52 -6.67
CA ALA A 95 -13.12 11.73 -6.59
C ALA A 95 -11.63 11.40 -6.60
N MET A 96 -11.21 10.34 -5.91
CA MET A 96 -9.81 9.92 -5.81
C MET A 96 -9.31 9.29 -7.11
N ASP A 97 -10.17 8.56 -7.82
CA ASP A 97 -9.88 8.08 -9.17
C ASP A 97 -9.67 9.27 -10.14
N GLN A 98 -10.52 10.30 -10.08
CA GLN A 98 -10.37 11.51 -10.88
C GLN A 98 -9.13 12.33 -10.52
N TYR A 99 -8.75 12.35 -9.24
CA TYR A 99 -7.55 13.03 -8.75
C TYR A 99 -6.25 12.29 -9.13
N GLY A 100 -6.34 11.06 -9.66
CA GLY A 100 -5.17 10.26 -10.07
C GLY A 100 -4.50 9.53 -8.92
N ARG A 101 -5.20 9.35 -7.79
CA ARG A 101 -4.71 8.62 -6.61
C ARG A 101 -5.77 7.60 -6.18
N PRO A 102 -5.95 6.50 -6.93
CA PRO A 102 -7.03 5.57 -6.69
C PRO A 102 -6.93 4.93 -5.30
N MET A 103 -8.08 4.74 -4.67
CA MET A 103 -8.23 4.09 -3.35
C MET A 103 -8.90 2.72 -3.42
N ARG A 104 -9.36 2.31 -4.62
CA ARG A 104 -10.08 1.07 -4.83
C ARG A 104 -9.13 -0.12 -4.73
N VAL A 105 -9.49 -1.10 -3.92
CA VAL A 105 -8.78 -2.39 -3.86
C VAL A 105 -9.13 -3.18 -5.12
N ASN A 106 -8.11 -3.60 -5.87
CA ASN A 106 -8.27 -4.52 -6.99
C ASN A 106 -7.15 -5.57 -6.94
N PRO A 107 -7.41 -6.74 -6.34
CA PRO A 107 -6.33 -7.69 -6.08
C PRO A 107 -5.70 -8.28 -7.33
N GLU A 108 -6.50 -8.51 -8.38
CA GLU A 108 -6.00 -8.99 -9.67
C GLU A 108 -5.04 -7.97 -10.29
N LYS A 109 -5.42 -6.70 -10.32
CA LYS A 109 -4.55 -5.63 -10.81
C LYS A 109 -3.28 -5.52 -9.98
N THR A 110 -3.39 -5.57 -8.65
CA THR A 110 -2.23 -5.53 -7.76
C THR A 110 -1.27 -6.69 -8.04
N ARG A 111 -1.79 -7.93 -8.12
CA ARG A 111 -1.01 -9.14 -8.44
C ARG A 111 -0.28 -9.01 -9.78
N GLN A 112 -0.98 -8.53 -10.82
CA GLN A 112 -0.38 -8.29 -12.13
C GLN A 112 0.74 -7.25 -12.07
N GLN A 113 0.52 -6.13 -11.37
CA GLN A 113 1.53 -5.07 -11.24
C GLN A 113 2.77 -5.54 -10.47
N LEU A 114 2.58 -6.34 -9.41
CA LEU A 114 3.67 -6.96 -8.66
C LEU A 114 4.47 -7.92 -9.55
N ALA A 115 3.80 -8.81 -10.28
CA ALA A 115 4.44 -9.74 -11.20
C ALA A 115 5.24 -9.00 -12.29
N LEU A 116 4.67 -7.93 -12.86
CA LEU A 116 5.34 -7.09 -13.86
C LEU A 116 6.57 -6.35 -13.31
N ALA A 117 6.57 -6.01 -12.02
CA ALA A 117 7.74 -5.44 -11.36
C ALA A 117 8.84 -6.49 -11.10
N GLY A 118 8.50 -7.78 -11.15
CA GLY A 118 9.43 -8.90 -10.94
C GLY A 118 9.24 -9.64 -9.62
N PHE A 119 8.20 -9.32 -8.84
CA PHE A 119 7.87 -10.09 -7.64
C PHE A 119 7.37 -11.49 -8.02
N VAL A 120 7.72 -12.46 -7.19
CA VAL A 120 7.35 -13.88 -7.32
C VAL A 120 6.62 -14.33 -6.05
N ASP A 121 6.08 -15.54 -6.06
CA ASP A 121 5.38 -16.16 -4.91
C ASP A 121 4.28 -15.26 -4.30
N ILE A 122 3.52 -14.58 -5.17
CA ILE A 122 2.51 -13.61 -4.76
C ILE A 122 1.29 -14.31 -4.19
N SER A 123 1.05 -14.12 -2.89
CA SER A 123 -0.13 -14.60 -2.16
C SER A 123 -0.99 -13.44 -1.66
N GLU A 124 -2.29 -13.67 -1.55
CA GLU A 124 -3.27 -12.71 -1.03
C GLU A 124 -4.13 -13.37 0.04
N THR A 125 -4.47 -12.59 1.07
CA THR A 125 -5.46 -12.95 2.11
C THR A 125 -6.47 -11.80 2.22
N VAL A 126 -7.77 -12.12 2.19
CA VAL A 126 -8.89 -11.19 2.35
C VAL A 126 -9.61 -11.47 3.67
#